data_AF-A0A4P9VYI8-F1
#
_entry.id   AF-A0A4P9VYI8-F1
#
_cell.length_a   1.000
_cell.length_b   1.000
_cell.length_c   1.000
_cell.angle_alpha   90.00
_cell.angle_beta   90.00
_cell.angle_gamma   90.00
#
_symmetry.space_group_name_H-M   'P 1'
#
loop_
_entity.id
_entity.type
_entity.pdbx_description
1 polymer ?
#
loop_
_entity_poly.entity_id
_entity_poly.type
_entity_poly.pdbx_seq_one_letter_code
_entity_poly.pdbx_strand_id
1 'polypeptide(L)'
;NAILSTYDLLAVQPTTEKLFQAACKTYEVDIISLDMGSRLPFYLKQPMVNLAISRGLYFEICYGPAIRDQSTRRHLISNAAALIRVTKGKNVIISSEALKAMEVRGPYDVINLYVLCLPPPPPRAPGMGFDNRN
;
A
#
# COMPACT_ATOMS: atom_id res chain seq x y z
N ASN A 1 -11.06 -12.18 22.70
CA ASN A 1 -12.11 -12.50 21.70
C ASN A 1 -11.83 -13.89 21.16
N ALA A 2 -12.57 -14.92 21.56
CA ALA A 2 -12.22 -16.33 21.30
C ALA A 2 -12.19 -16.74 19.82
N ILE A 3 -12.87 -15.99 18.95
CA ILE A 3 -12.89 -16.22 17.50
C ILE A 3 -11.63 -15.66 16.83
N LEU A 4 -11.07 -14.55 17.33
CA LEU A 4 -9.87 -13.97 16.70
C LEU A 4 -8.63 -14.83 16.90
N SER A 5 -8.57 -15.58 18.01
CA SER A 5 -7.48 -16.52 18.29
C SER A 5 -7.47 -17.77 17.41
N THR A 6 -8.46 -17.96 16.53
CA THR A 6 -8.46 -19.09 15.58
C THR A 6 -7.87 -18.73 14.21
N TYR A 7 -7.46 -17.47 14.01
CA TYR A 7 -6.87 -17.00 12.76
C TYR A 7 -5.38 -16.70 12.94
N ASP A 8 -4.58 -16.98 11.91
CA ASP A 8 -3.14 -16.70 11.93
C ASP A 8 -2.80 -15.24 11.59
N LEU A 9 -3.65 -14.59 10.80
CA LEU A 9 -3.48 -13.20 10.36
C LEU A 9 -4.79 -12.43 10.49
N LEU A 10 -4.70 -11.22 11.04
CA LEU A 10 -5.82 -10.31 11.18
C LEU A 10 -5.58 -9.05 10.35
N ALA A 11 -6.49 -8.78 9.42
CA ALA A 11 -6.52 -7.58 8.60
C ALA A 11 -7.76 -6.74 8.91
N VAL A 12 -7.62 -5.41 8.85
CA VAL A 12 -8.76 -4.48 8.97
C VAL A 12 -8.71 -3.43 7.87
N GLN A 13 -9.90 -2.98 7.45
CA GLN A 13 -10.05 -1.95 6.44
C GLN A 13 -10.79 -0.73 7.02
N PRO A 14 -10.06 0.25 7.59
CA PRO A 14 -10.68 1.42 8.19
C PRO A 14 -11.29 2.35 7.13
N THR A 15 -12.55 2.71 7.30
CA THR A 15 -13.30 3.58 6.37
C THR A 15 -13.38 5.04 6.83
N THR A 16 -12.90 5.36 8.03
CA THR A 16 -12.92 6.72 8.59
C THR A 16 -11.58 7.06 9.23
N GLU A 17 -11.29 8.36 9.37
CA GLU A 17 -10.05 8.80 10.01
C GLU A 17 -9.91 8.29 11.45
N LYS A 18 -11.00 8.28 12.21
CA LYS A 18 -11.02 7.79 13.60
C LYS A 18 -10.65 6.31 13.68
N LEU A 19 -11.23 5.49 12.80
CA LEU A 19 -10.92 4.06 12.73
C LEU A 19 -9.49 3.82 12.25
N PHE A 20 -8.98 4.61 11.30
CA PHE A 20 -7.59 4.51 10.86
C PHE A 20 -6.62 4.80 12.01
N GLN A 21 -6.86 5.86 12.78
CA GLN A 21 -6.02 6.19 13.94
C GLN A 21 -6.10 5.12 15.03
N ALA A 22 -7.28 4.56 15.29
CA ALA A 22 -7.46 3.46 16.23
C ALA A 22 -6.73 2.19 15.76
N ALA A 23 -6.82 1.84 14.47
CA ALA A 23 -6.08 0.73 13.89
C ALA A 23 -4.56 0.90 14.08
N CYS A 24 -4.04 2.10 13.79
CA CYS A 24 -2.62 2.41 13.95
C CYS A 24 -2.15 2.38 15.42
N LYS A 25 -3.03 2.65 16.40
CA LYS A 25 -2.65 2.83 17.82
C LYS A 25 -2.96 1.63 18.70
N THR A 26 -4.17 1.08 18.61
CA THR A 26 -4.76 0.24 19.65
C THR A 26 -5.18 -1.14 19.17
N TYR A 27 -5.52 -1.31 17.88
CA TYR A 27 -5.99 -2.61 17.41
C TYR A 27 -4.85 -3.62 17.35
N GLU A 28 -5.12 -4.85 17.79
CA GLU A 28 -4.23 -6.01 17.70
C GLU A 28 -4.48 -6.71 16.36
N VAL A 29 -3.87 -6.16 15.31
CA VAL A 29 -3.99 -6.61 13.92
C VAL A 29 -2.62 -6.59 13.27
N ASP A 30 -2.44 -7.37 12.21
CA ASP A 30 -1.20 -7.48 11.47
C ASP A 30 -1.20 -6.55 10.25
N ILE A 31 -2.35 -6.41 9.60
CA ILE A 31 -2.49 -5.72 8.31
C ILE A 31 -3.58 -4.64 8.38
N ILE A 32 -3.26 -3.45 7.87
CA ILE A 32 -4.21 -2.39 7.58
C ILE A 32 -4.37 -2.32 6.06
N SER A 33 -5.51 -2.79 5.56
CA SER A 33 -5.88 -2.67 4.16
C SER A 33 -6.57 -1.33 3.91
N LEU A 34 -6.32 -0.70 2.77
CA LEU A 34 -6.92 0.58 2.41
C LEU A 34 -7.65 0.43 1.08
N ASP A 35 -8.87 0.98 0.99
CA ASP A 35 -9.59 1.03 -0.29
C ASP A 35 -8.89 2.02 -1.23
N MET A 36 -8.14 1.45 -2.18
CA MET A 36 -7.42 2.21 -3.20
C MET A 36 -8.30 2.56 -4.40
N GLY A 37 -9.50 1.98 -4.52
CA GLY A 37 -10.38 2.16 -5.67
C GLY A 37 -11.11 3.51 -5.68
N SER A 38 -11.25 4.14 -4.52
CA SER A 38 -11.90 5.43 -4.34
C SER A 38 -10.93 6.47 -3.74
N ARG A 39 -11.33 7.75 -3.70
CA ARG A 39 -10.54 8.74 -2.96
C ARG A 39 -10.64 8.43 -1.47
N LEU A 40 -9.49 8.25 -0.81
CA LEU A 40 -9.47 8.03 0.64
C LEU A 40 -10.20 9.16 1.37
N PRO A 41 -11.11 8.84 2.31
CA PRO A 41 -11.88 9.85 3.04
C PRO A 41 -11.07 10.59 4.11
N PHE A 42 -9.78 10.29 4.23
CA PHE A 42 -8.85 10.87 5.21
C PHE A 42 -7.43 10.95 4.65
N TYR A 43 -6.60 11.78 5.29
CA TYR A 43 -5.18 11.89 4.96
C TYR A 43 -4.34 10.90 5.77
N LEU A 44 -3.35 10.29 5.10
CA LEU A 44 -2.35 9.44 5.74
C LEU A 44 -1.33 10.30 6.48
N LYS A 45 -1.56 10.52 7.77
CA LYS A 45 -0.67 11.32 8.63
C LYS A 45 0.61 10.54 8.95
N GLN A 46 1.76 11.11 8.61
CA GLN A 46 3.09 10.52 8.84
C GLN A 46 3.30 9.97 10.27
N PRO A 47 2.91 10.68 11.36
CA PRO A 47 3.08 10.13 12.71
C PRO A 47 2.27 8.86 12.95
N MET A 48 1.06 8.75 12.38
CA MET A 48 0.20 7.58 12.55
C MET A 48 0.74 6.38 11.79
N VAL A 49 1.18 6.59 10.54
CA VAL A 49 1.79 5.54 9.72
C VAL A 49 3.09 5.04 10.33
N ASN A 50 3.96 5.95 10.80
CA ASN A 50 5.20 5.56 11.49
C ASN A 50 4.93 4.77 12.77
N LEU A 51 3.90 5.15 13.53
CA LEU A 51 3.49 4.42 14.72
C LEU A 51 3.05 2.99 14.37
N ALA A 52 2.20 2.82 13.35
CA ALA A 52 1.78 1.49 12.89
C ALA A 52 3.00 0.65 12.46
N ILE A 53 3.92 1.22 11.67
CA ILE A 53 5.16 0.54 11.26
C ILE A 53 6.00 0.14 12.48
N SER A 54 6.15 1.02 13.48
CA SER A 54 6.93 0.72 14.69
C SER A 54 6.32 -0.38 15.55
N ARG A 55 5.01 -0.58 15.43
CA ARG A 55 4.27 -1.69 16.05
C ARG A 55 4.32 -2.98 15.22
N GLY A 56 4.98 -2.97 14.05
CA GLY A 56 5.10 -4.14 13.17
C GLY A 56 3.95 -4.33 12.18
N LEU A 57 3.00 -3.38 12.08
CA LEU A 57 1.87 -3.51 11.17
C LEU A 57 2.31 -3.29 9.72
N TYR A 58 1.60 -3.95 8.80
CA TYR A 58 1.76 -3.80 7.36
C TYR A 58 0.57 -3.07 6.75
N PHE A 59 0.83 -2.31 5.69
CA PHE A 59 -0.20 -1.68 4.88
C PHE A 59 -0.39 -2.45 3.59
N GLU A 60 -1.63 -2.79 3.26
CA GLU A 60 -1.95 -3.54 2.04
C GLU A 60 -2.49 -2.61 0.94
N ILE A 61 -2.02 -2.83 -0.28
CA ILE A 61 -2.50 -2.21 -1.52
C ILE A 61 -3.11 -3.30 -2.39
N CYS A 62 -4.44 -3.27 -2.55
CA CYS A 62 -5.16 -4.20 -3.41
C CYS A 62 -5.30 -3.66 -4.83
N TYR A 63 -4.78 -4.39 -5.83
CA TYR A 63 -4.85 -3.96 -7.23
C TYR A 63 -6.08 -4.47 -8.01
N GLY A 64 -6.81 -5.46 -7.49
CA GLY A 64 -7.99 -6.05 -8.13
C GLY A 64 -9.02 -5.03 -8.61
N PRO A 65 -9.42 -4.03 -7.78
CA PRO A 65 -10.36 -2.98 -8.21
C PRO A 65 -9.92 -2.25 -9.49
N ALA A 66 -8.61 -1.97 -9.64
CA ALA A 66 -8.04 -1.28 -10.79
C ALA A 66 -8.06 -2.12 -12.09
N ILE A 67 -8.15 -3.45 -11.99
CA ILE A 67 -8.37 -4.32 -13.13
C ILE A 67 -9.83 -4.27 -13.58
N ARG A 68 -10.77 -4.28 -12.62
CA ARG A 68 -12.21 -4.33 -12.87
C ARG A 68 -12.75 -3.04 -13.47
N ASP A 69 -12.30 -1.90 -12.98
CA ASP A 69 -12.77 -0.59 -13.43
C ASP A 69 -11.61 0.38 -13.68
N GLN A 70 -11.54 0.90 -14.91
CA GLN A 70 -10.54 1.88 -15.32
C GLN A 70 -10.62 3.18 -14.51
N SER A 71 -11.82 3.56 -14.04
CA SER A 71 -12.02 4.80 -13.26
C SER A 71 -11.27 4.76 -11.93
N THR A 72 -11.08 3.56 -11.36
CA THR A 72 -10.40 3.34 -10.08
C THR A 72 -8.87 3.36 -10.21
N ARG A 73 -8.31 3.13 -11.41
CA ARG A 73 -6.85 3.08 -11.63
C ARG A 73 -6.14 4.35 -11.20
N ARG A 74 -6.72 5.51 -11.52
CA ARG A 74 -6.17 6.82 -11.15
C ARG A 74 -6.15 7.01 -9.63
N HIS A 75 -7.18 6.51 -8.94
CA HIS A 75 -7.27 6.57 -7.49
C HIS A 75 -6.24 5.63 -6.86
N LEU A 76 -6.10 4.42 -7.40
CA LEU A 76 -5.11 3.48 -6.93
C LEU A 76 -3.70 4.04 -7.02
N ILE A 77 -3.31 4.54 -8.20
CA ILE A 77 -1.96 5.10 -8.39
C ILE A 77 -1.74 6.29 -7.44
N SER A 78 -2.71 7.19 -7.34
CA SER A 78 -2.58 8.38 -6.48
C SER A 78 -2.51 8.05 -4.99
N ASN A 79 -3.36 7.14 -4.51
CA ASN A 79 -3.41 6.73 -3.11
C ASN A 79 -2.18 5.88 -2.75
N ALA A 80 -1.79 4.95 -3.62
CA ALA A 80 -0.60 4.12 -3.46
C ALA A 80 0.66 4.99 -3.40
N ALA A 81 0.82 5.95 -4.30
CA ALA A 81 1.95 6.89 -4.26
C ALA A 81 1.98 7.70 -2.95
N ALA A 82 0.81 8.15 -2.47
CA ALA A 82 0.71 8.85 -1.18
C ALA A 82 1.12 7.94 -0.01
N LEU A 83 0.66 6.70 0.02
CA LEU A 83 1.02 5.71 1.04
C LEU A 83 2.51 5.37 0.99
N ILE A 84 3.06 5.07 -0.19
CA ILE A 84 4.47 4.75 -0.38
C ILE A 84 5.36 5.90 0.06
N ARG A 85 4.98 7.14 -0.27
CA ARG A 85 5.72 8.33 0.18
C ARG A 85 5.77 8.43 1.71
N VAL A 86 4.65 8.19 2.38
CA VAL A 86 4.57 8.28 3.84
C VAL A 86 5.28 7.09 4.51
N THR A 87 5.11 5.88 4.00
CA THR A 87 5.78 4.68 4.52
C THR A 87 7.27 4.62 4.17
N LYS A 88 7.71 5.41 3.18
CA LYS A 88 9.03 5.30 2.54
C LYS A 88 9.28 3.89 1.98
N GLY A 89 8.21 3.24 1.51
CA GLY A 89 8.24 1.86 1.00
C GLY A 89 8.39 0.77 2.07
N LYS A 90 8.33 1.10 3.36
CA LYS A 90 8.41 0.12 4.45
C LYS A 90 7.05 -0.49 4.75
N ASN A 91 7.04 -1.79 5.06
CA ASN A 91 5.85 -2.52 5.51
C ASN A 91 4.65 -2.35 4.56
N VAL A 92 4.89 -2.44 3.25
CA VAL A 92 3.83 -2.40 2.24
C VAL A 92 3.70 -3.79 1.60
N ILE A 93 2.47 -4.28 1.52
CA ILE A 93 2.09 -5.52 0.83
C ILE A 93 1.26 -5.14 -0.38
N ILE A 94 1.44 -5.87 -1.49
CA ILE A 94 0.59 -5.75 -2.66
C ILE A 94 -0.17 -7.04 -2.84
N SER A 95 -1.49 -6.93 -2.92
CA SER A 95 -2.41 -8.06 -3.01
C SER A 95 -3.36 -7.89 -4.19
N SER A 96 -3.91 -9.00 -4.65
CA SER A 96 -4.82 -9.00 -5.80
C SER A 96 -6.26 -8.68 -5.43
N GLU A 97 -6.70 -9.02 -4.21
CA GLU A 97 -8.12 -9.04 -3.83
C GLU A 97 -9.00 -9.69 -4.90
N ALA A 98 -8.45 -10.70 -5.60
CA ALA A 98 -9.06 -11.24 -6.80
C ALA A 98 -10.35 -12.00 -6.47
N LEU A 99 -11.44 -11.65 -7.16
CA LEU A 99 -12.72 -12.37 -7.11
C LEU A 99 -12.81 -13.41 -8.24
N LYS A 100 -11.99 -13.26 -9.29
CA LYS A 100 -11.93 -14.13 -10.45
C LYS A 100 -10.48 -14.44 -10.79
N ALA A 101 -10.22 -15.64 -11.32
CA ALA A 101 -8.87 -16.05 -11.73
C ALA A 101 -8.21 -15.06 -12.72
N MET A 102 -9.01 -14.44 -13.60
CA MET A 102 -8.54 -13.46 -14.59
C MET A 102 -7.99 -12.15 -14.00
N GLU A 103 -8.18 -11.91 -12.70
CA GLU A 103 -7.67 -10.73 -12.00
C GLU A 103 -6.29 -10.99 -11.37
N VAL A 104 -5.86 -12.25 -11.29
CA VAL A 104 -4.52 -12.60 -10.81
C VAL A 104 -3.48 -12.18 -11.85
N ARG A 105 -2.32 -11.72 -11.38
CA ARG A 105 -1.20 -11.29 -12.23
C ARG A 105 0.06 -12.01 -11.79
N GLY A 106 0.99 -12.19 -12.74
CA GLY A 106 2.30 -12.75 -12.42
C GLY A 106 3.07 -11.81 -11.50
N PRO A 107 4.03 -12.32 -10.71
CA PRO A 107 4.79 -11.49 -9.77
C PRO A 107 5.50 -10.31 -10.46
N TYR A 108 6.00 -10.50 -11.69
CA TYR A 108 6.62 -9.43 -12.47
C TYR A 108 5.65 -8.31 -12.87
N ASP A 109 4.41 -8.65 -13.22
CA ASP A 109 3.38 -7.66 -13.54
C ASP A 109 3.01 -6.83 -12.31
N VAL A 110 2.95 -7.48 -11.14
CA VAL A 110 2.69 -6.81 -9.86
C VAL A 110 3.84 -5.86 -9.50
N ILE A 111 5.10 -6.28 -9.72
CA ILE A 111 6.27 -5.41 -9.54
C ILE A 111 6.21 -4.20 -10.48
N ASN A 112 5.88 -4.41 -11.76
CA ASN A 112 5.76 -3.31 -12.73
C ASN A 112 4.66 -2.31 -12.31
N LEU A 113 3.54 -2.79 -11.77
CA LEU A 113 2.50 -1.92 -11.21
C LEU A 113 2.99 -1.13 -10.00
N TYR A 114 3.77 -1.76 -9.11
CA TYR A 114 4.37 -1.08 -7.96
C TYR A 114 5.31 0.04 -8.39
N VAL A 115 6.17 -0.23 -9.37
CA VAL A 115 7.11 0.76 -9.92
C VAL A 115 6.38 2.00 -10.45
N LEU A 116 5.21 1.83 -11.06
CA LEU A 116 4.38 2.94 -11.53
C LEU A 116 3.89 3.85 -10.39
N CYS A 117 3.75 3.30 -9.17
CA CYS A 117 3.30 4.06 -8.00
C CYS A 117 4.45 4.78 -7.27
N LEU A 118 5.70 4.53 -7.66
CA LEU A 118 6.86 5.18 -7.06
C LEU A 118 7.01 6.61 -7.58
N PRO A 119 7.53 7.55 -6.75
CA PRO A 119 7.94 8.83 -7.26
C PRO A 119 9.04 8.64 -8.33
N PRO A 120 9.12 9.54 -9.33
CA PRO A 120 10.19 9.47 -10.30
C PRO A 120 11.55 9.48 -9.59
N PRO A 121 12.54 8.72 -10.07
CA PRO A 121 13.87 8.76 -9.49
C PRO A 121 14.37 10.21 -9.50
N PRO A 122 15.14 10.63 -8.49
CA PRO A 122 15.72 11.96 -8.49
C PRO A 122 16.52 12.15 -9.78
N PRO A 123 16.50 13.35 -10.38
CA PRO A 123 17.32 13.62 -11.56
C PRO A 123 18.76 13.26 -11.25
N ARG A 124 19.39 12.49 -12.15
CA ARG A 124 20.81 12.14 -12.01
C ARG A 124 21.58 13.44 -11.88
N ALA A 125 22.42 13.55 -10.84
CA ALA A 125 23.23 14.74 -10.62
C ALA A 125 24.04 15.04 -11.90
N PRO A 126 24.08 16.29 -12.38
CA PRO A 126 24.93 16.66 -13.50
C PRO A 126 26.38 16.32 -13.14
N GLY A 127 27.00 15.37 -13.85
CA GLY A 127 28.40 15.00 -13.64
C GLY A 127 28.69 13.53 -13.31
N MET A 128 27.70 12.64 -13.15
CA MET A 128 27.96 11.20 -13.22
C MET A 128 28.13 10.77 -14.68
N GLY A 129 29.30 11.08 -15.23
CA GLY A 129 29.79 10.47 -16.46
C GLY A 129 29.86 8.95 -16.30
N PHE A 130 29.71 8.23 -17.41
CA PHE A 130 30.07 6.83 -17.47
C PHE A 130 31.56 6.72 -17.12
N ASP A 131 31.87 6.26 -15.91
CA ASP A 131 33.21 5.79 -15.57
C ASP A 131 33.40 4.47 -16.32
N ASN A 132 33.77 4.60 -17.59
CA ASN A 132 34.28 3.50 -18.42
C ASN A 132 35.63 3.07 -17.82
N ARG A 133 35.58 2.30 -16.74
CA ARG A 133 36.70 1.48 -16.29
C ARG A 133 36.41 0.04 -16.68
N ASN A 134 37.02 -0.31 -17.83
CA ASN A 134 37.29 -1.64 -18.40
C ASN A 134 36.15 -2.66 -18.43
#